data_AF-A0A399YUM5-F1
#
_entry.id   AF-A0A399YUM5-F1
#
_cell.length_a   1.000
_cell.length_b   1.000
_cell.length_c   1.000
_cell.angle_alpha   90.00
_cell.angle_beta   90.00
_cell.angle_gamma   90.00
#
_symmetry.space_group_name_H-M   'P 1'
#
loop_
_entity.id
_entity.type
_entity.pdbx_description
1 polymer ?
#
loop_
_entity_poly.entity_id
_entity_poly.type
_entity_poly.pdbx_seq_one_letter_code
_entity_poly.pdbx_strand_id
1 'polypeptide(L)'
;MAHHDEEQVPGMIHEFGMTPLTWWLAGLAGAGLTLMLLAAGTGVITGADVGLWFALGVLMLASGAGAWIAVTRPFQNFDNINIPIDGDHGAHDEPAGDSHDEHGHAAPAHH
;
A
#
# COMPACT_ATOMS: atom_id res chain seq x y z
N MET A 1 -13.05 20.35 -41.27
CA MET A 1 -13.55 19.05 -40.76
C MET A 1 -12.42 18.47 -39.93
N ALA A 2 -12.33 18.89 -38.66
CA ALA A 2 -11.26 18.47 -37.77
C ALA A 2 -11.69 17.17 -37.11
N HIS A 3 -10.95 16.10 -37.39
CA HIS A 3 -11.09 14.83 -36.69
C HIS A 3 -10.60 15.05 -35.26
N HIS A 4 -11.51 15.01 -34.31
CA HIS A 4 -11.19 14.86 -32.90
C HIS A 4 -10.79 13.40 -32.70
N ASP A 5 -9.48 13.17 -32.68
CA ASP A 5 -8.92 11.90 -32.21
C ASP A 5 -9.15 11.85 -30.70
N GLU A 6 -10.24 11.22 -30.30
CA GLU A 6 -10.47 10.81 -28.93
C GLU A 6 -9.42 9.75 -28.58
N GLU A 7 -8.32 10.18 -27.95
CA GLU A 7 -7.46 9.28 -27.21
C GLU A 7 -8.33 8.56 -26.18
N GLN A 8 -8.72 7.33 -26.50
CA GLN A 8 -9.23 6.37 -25.53
C GLN A 8 -8.14 6.21 -24.48
N VAL A 9 -8.24 6.97 -23.39
CA VAL A 9 -7.49 6.73 -22.16
C VAL A 9 -7.87 5.32 -21.74
N PRO A 10 -6.98 4.32 -21.91
CA PRO A 10 -7.30 2.93 -21.60
C PRO A 10 -7.68 2.91 -20.13
N GLY A 11 -8.90 2.44 -19.85
CA GLY A 11 -9.53 2.53 -18.55
C GLY A 11 -8.52 2.27 -17.44
N MET A 12 -8.23 3.33 -16.69
CA MET A 12 -7.56 3.27 -15.40
C MET A 12 -8.53 2.55 -14.46
N ILE A 13 -8.67 1.24 -14.64
CA ILE A 13 -9.14 0.37 -13.58
C ILE A 13 -8.09 0.54 -12.50
N HIS A 14 -8.44 1.30 -11.47
CA HIS A 14 -7.70 1.30 -10.22
C HIS A 14 -7.70 -0.15 -9.75
N GLU A 15 -6.63 -0.87 -10.08
CA GLU A 15 -6.31 -2.17 -9.52
C GLU A 15 -6.06 -1.89 -8.04
N PHE A 16 -7.14 -1.83 -7.25
CA PHE A 16 -7.06 -1.93 -5.79
C PHE A 16 -6.07 -3.06 -5.54
N GLY A 17 -4.93 -2.78 -4.88
CA GLY A 17 -3.72 -3.61 -4.82
C GLY A 17 -3.90 -5.00 -4.21
N MET A 18 -4.84 -5.75 -4.77
CA MET A 18 -5.51 -6.93 -4.27
C MET A 18 -5.52 -7.91 -5.42
N THR A 19 -4.38 -8.58 -5.57
CA THR A 19 -4.24 -9.69 -6.50
C THR A 19 -5.33 -10.75 -6.26
N PRO A 20 -5.75 -11.53 -7.27
CA PRO A 20 -6.69 -12.63 -7.08
C PRO A 20 -6.27 -13.59 -5.94
N LEU A 21 -4.95 -13.79 -5.78
CA LEU A 21 -4.40 -14.61 -4.70
C LEU A 21 -4.68 -14.00 -3.32
N THR A 22 -4.42 -12.71 -3.11
CA THR A 22 -4.67 -12.07 -1.82
C THR A 22 -6.16 -12.02 -1.49
N TRP A 23 -7.03 -11.92 -2.49
CA TRP A 23 -8.49 -12.05 -2.32
C TRP A 23 -8.89 -13.44 -1.78
N TRP A 24 -8.36 -14.52 -2.38
CA TRP A 24 -8.63 -15.88 -1.90
C TRP A 24 -8.08 -16.14 -0.49
N LEU A 25 -6.89 -15.61 -0.17
CA LEU A 25 -6.30 -15.73 1.17
C LEU A 25 -7.14 -14.99 2.23
N ALA A 26 -7.66 -13.81 1.90
CA ALA A 26 -8.60 -13.09 2.76
C ALA A 26 -9.91 -13.88 2.94
N GLY A 27 -10.42 -14.49 1.86
CA GLY A 27 -11.59 -15.37 1.90
C GLY A 27 -11.38 -16.59 2.80
N LEU A 28 -10.22 -17.25 2.71
CA LEU A 28 -9.87 -18.39 3.56
C LEU A 28 -9.80 -18.00 5.04
N ALA A 29 -9.14 -16.88 5.34
CA ALA A 29 -9.06 -16.34 6.70
C ALA A 29 -10.45 -15.98 7.25
N GLY A 30 -11.28 -15.30 6.46
CA GLY A 30 -12.65 -14.94 6.82
C GLY A 30 -13.58 -16.15 7.02
N ALA A 31 -13.42 -17.20 6.22
CA ALA A 31 -14.15 -18.45 6.38
C ALA A 31 -13.78 -19.15 7.71
N GLY A 32 -12.49 -19.18 8.04
CA GLY A 32 -12.02 -19.70 9.34
C GLY A 32 -12.63 -18.95 10.52
N LEU A 33 -12.67 -17.62 10.45
CA LEU A 33 -13.31 -16.79 11.47
C LEU A 33 -14.81 -17.07 11.60
N THR A 34 -15.52 -17.13 10.47
CA THR A 34 -16.96 -17.44 10.44
C THR A 34 -17.24 -18.80 11.08
N LEU A 35 -16.43 -19.81 10.75
CA LEU A 35 -16.56 -21.16 11.31
C LEU A 35 -16.39 -21.14 12.84
N MET A 36 -15.42 -20.39 13.37
CA MET A 36 -15.23 -20.26 14.82
C MET A 36 -16.44 -19.63 15.51
N LEU A 37 -17.03 -18.59 14.91
CA LEU A 37 -18.21 -17.94 15.46
C LEU A 37 -19.42 -18.88 15.48
N LEU A 38 -19.63 -19.65 14.41
CA LEU A 38 -20.70 -20.64 14.34
C LEU A 38 -20.48 -21.79 15.33
N ALA A 39 -19.25 -22.29 15.45
CA ALA A 39 -18.88 -23.30 16.43
C ALA A 39 -19.15 -22.80 17.86
N ALA A 40 -18.65 -21.61 18.21
CA ALA A 40 -18.88 -21.03 19.54
C ALA A 40 -20.37 -20.79 19.83
N GLY A 41 -21.12 -20.22 18.87
CA GLY A 41 -22.56 -19.98 19.02
C GLY A 41 -23.36 -21.27 19.22
N THR A 42 -23.08 -22.30 18.40
CA THR A 42 -23.74 -23.61 18.53
C THR A 42 -23.38 -24.31 19.84
N GLY A 43 -22.11 -24.24 20.27
CA GLY A 43 -21.67 -24.77 21.57
C GLY A 43 -22.40 -24.12 22.74
N VAL A 44 -22.60 -22.81 22.70
CA VAL A 44 -23.36 -22.08 23.74
C VAL A 44 -24.85 -22.48 23.76
N ILE A 45 -25.47 -22.63 22.59
CA ILE A 45 -26.91 -22.95 22.49
C ILE A 45 -27.20 -24.40 22.89
N THR A 46 -26.35 -25.34 22.45
CA THR A 46 -26.64 -26.77 22.56
C THR A 46 -25.89 -27.45 23.70
N GLY A 47 -24.84 -26.82 24.24
CA GLY A 47 -23.90 -27.46 25.17
C GLY A 47 -23.02 -28.54 24.53
N ALA A 48 -23.02 -28.65 23.20
CA ALA A 48 -22.22 -29.64 22.48
C ALA A 48 -20.72 -29.30 22.52
N ASP A 49 -19.88 -30.33 22.49
CA ASP A 49 -18.44 -30.15 22.28
C ASP A 49 -18.18 -29.77 20.81
N VAL A 50 -17.77 -28.52 20.62
CA VAL A 50 -17.48 -27.88 19.34
C VAL A 50 -15.99 -27.63 19.15
N GLY A 51 -15.14 -28.18 20.03
CA GLY A 51 -13.70 -27.90 20.07
C GLY A 51 -13.00 -28.22 18.75
N LEU A 52 -13.38 -29.30 18.09
CA LEU A 52 -12.82 -29.68 16.79
C LEU A 52 -13.13 -28.64 15.69
N TRP A 53 -14.38 -28.18 15.62
CA TRP A 53 -14.81 -27.18 14.63
C TRP A 53 -14.16 -25.82 14.89
N PHE A 54 -14.03 -25.45 16.15
CA PHE A 54 -13.32 -24.25 16.56
C PHE A 54 -11.83 -24.33 16.17
N ALA A 55 -11.16 -25.45 16.49
CA ALA A 55 -9.75 -25.66 16.14
C ALA A 55 -9.52 -25.67 14.62
N LEU A 56 -10.44 -26.24 13.84
CA LEU A 56 -10.40 -26.18 12.37
C LEU A 56 -10.48 -24.73 11.89
N GLY A 57 -11.37 -23.92 12.47
CA GLY A 57 -11.47 -22.49 12.17
C GLY A 57 -10.20 -21.72 12.49
N VAL A 58 -9.54 -22.03 13.61
CA VAL A 58 -8.22 -21.46 13.97
C VAL A 58 -7.17 -21.82 12.93
N LEU A 59 -7.08 -23.07 12.49
CA LEU A 59 -6.12 -23.50 11.47
C LEU A 59 -6.35 -22.81 10.12
N MET A 60 -7.61 -22.66 9.70
CA MET A 60 -7.94 -21.91 8.48
C MET A 60 -7.57 -20.43 8.60
N LEU A 61 -7.88 -19.80 9.75
CA LEU A 61 -7.50 -18.41 9.99
C LEU A 61 -5.98 -18.23 9.97
N ALA A 62 -5.24 -19.08 10.70
CA ALA A 62 -3.80 -19.01 10.82
C ALA A 62 -3.10 -19.25 9.47
N SER A 63 -3.57 -20.22 8.69
CA SER A 63 -3.03 -20.50 7.34
C SER A 63 -3.32 -19.36 6.37
N GLY A 64 -4.53 -18.81 6.34
CA GLY A 64 -4.88 -17.67 5.50
C GLY A 64 -4.07 -16.42 5.84
N ALA A 65 -4.00 -16.06 7.13
CA ALA A 65 -3.22 -14.92 7.60
C ALA A 65 -1.71 -15.13 7.39
N GLY A 66 -1.18 -16.31 7.71
CA GLY A 66 0.24 -16.63 7.55
C GLY A 66 0.67 -16.63 6.08
N ALA A 67 -0.12 -17.24 5.19
CA ALA A 67 0.13 -17.21 3.75
C ALA A 67 0.04 -15.79 3.19
N TRP A 68 -0.91 -14.97 3.68
CA TRP A 68 -0.98 -13.56 3.29
C TRP A 68 0.29 -12.81 3.68
N ILE A 69 0.75 -12.93 4.93
CA ILE A 69 2.00 -12.30 5.40
C ILE A 69 3.20 -12.76 4.55
N ALA A 70 3.27 -14.04 4.19
CA ALA A 70 4.35 -14.59 3.39
C ALA A 70 4.36 -14.08 1.94
N VAL A 71 3.19 -13.80 1.37
CA VAL A 71 3.02 -13.30 0.00
C VAL A 71 3.22 -11.79 -0.06
N THR A 72 2.55 -11.02 0.80
CA THR A 72 2.62 -9.55 0.76
C THR A 72 3.88 -9.00 1.39
N ARG A 73 4.53 -9.79 2.25
CA ARG A 73 5.79 -9.47 2.94
C ARG A 73 5.82 -8.02 3.42
N PRO A 74 4.84 -7.58 4.23
CA PRO A 74 4.67 -6.17 4.54
C PRO A 74 5.93 -5.59 5.18
N PHE A 75 6.68 -6.42 5.92
CA PHE A 75 7.94 -6.10 6.58
C PHE A 75 9.09 -5.67 5.66
N GLN A 76 9.05 -5.94 4.34
CA GLN A 76 10.13 -5.58 3.43
C GLN A 76 10.22 -4.07 3.13
N ASN A 77 9.11 -3.33 3.22
CA ASN A 77 9.08 -1.91 2.90
C ASN A 77 9.41 -0.99 4.09
N PHE A 78 9.58 -1.56 5.29
CA PHE A 78 9.87 -0.77 6.50
C PHE A 78 11.32 -0.29 6.58
N ASP A 79 12.24 -0.85 5.79
CA ASP A 79 13.65 -0.42 5.75
C ASP A 79 13.85 0.92 5.00
N ASN A 80 12.88 1.32 4.18
CA ASN A 80 12.93 2.55 3.39
C ASN A 80 12.48 3.80 4.17
N ILE A 81 12.32 3.73 5.50
CA ILE A 81 11.91 4.88 6.32
C ILE A 81 13.02 5.94 6.47
N ASN A 82 14.28 5.54 6.31
CA ASN A 82 15.43 6.43 6.43
C ASN A 82 15.83 7.10 5.11
N ILE A 83 15.19 6.71 3.99
CA ILE A 83 15.36 7.38 2.72
C ILE A 83 14.11 8.23 2.54
N PRO A 84 14.22 9.57 2.52
CA PRO A 84 13.07 10.39 2.17
C PRO A 84 12.61 9.92 0.79
N ILE A 85 11.34 9.53 0.69
CA ILE A 85 10.70 9.45 -0.61
C ILE A 85 10.87 10.84 -1.22
N ASP A 86 11.50 10.91 -2.40
CA ASP A 86 11.50 12.10 -3.23
C ASP A 86 10.05 12.34 -3.71
N GLY A 87 9.22 12.75 -2.77
CA GLY A 87 7.87 13.20 -3.01
C GLY A 87 7.97 14.57 -3.63
N ASP A 88 7.34 14.71 -4.78
CA ASP A 88 7.09 15.92 -5.56
C ASP A 88 6.27 16.97 -4.77
N HIS A 89 6.72 17.33 -3.58
CA HIS A 89 6.09 18.25 -2.63
C HIS A 89 7.10 19.26 -2.07
N GLY A 90 8.12 19.62 -2.87
CA GLY A 90 9.21 20.52 -2.45
C GLY A 90 9.60 21.59 -3.46
N ALA A 91 8.86 21.82 -4.55
CA ALA A 91 9.13 22.91 -5.50
C ALA A 91 8.36 24.19 -5.10
N HIS A 92 8.61 24.69 -3.89
CA HIS A 92 8.29 26.08 -3.53
C HIS A 92 9.55 26.72 -3.01
N ASP A 93 10.47 27.03 -3.92
CA ASP A 93 11.49 28.08 -3.76
C ASP A 93 12.17 28.29 -5.12
N GLU A 94 11.42 28.85 -6.09
CA GLU A 94 12.07 29.73 -7.07
C GLU A 94 12.07 31.13 -6.47
N PRO A 95 13.16 31.61 -5.83
CA PRO A 95 13.30 33.03 -5.63
C PRO A 95 13.42 33.67 -7.02
N ALA A 96 12.43 34.49 -7.36
CA ALA A 96 12.44 35.35 -8.53
C ALA A 96 13.81 36.05 -8.62
N GLY A 97 14.42 35.98 -9.80
CA GLY A 97 15.72 36.58 -10.07
C GLY A 97 15.75 38.05 -9.68
N ASP A 98 16.53 38.36 -8.65
CA ASP A 98 16.96 39.71 -8.36
C ASP A 98 18.39 39.85 -8.90
N SER A 99 18.52 40.58 -10.00
CA SER A 99 19.77 40.92 -10.65
C SER A 99 20.56 41.86 -9.73
N HIS A 100 21.43 41.30 -8.90
CA HIS A 100 22.44 42.08 -8.20
C HIS A 100 23.65 42.28 -9.11
N ASP A 101 23.67 43.47 -9.71
CA ASP A 101 24.86 44.11 -10.24
C ASP A 101 25.96 44.27 -9.18
N GLU A 102 27.20 44.38 -9.68
CA GLU A 102 28.43 44.85 -9.02
C GLU A 102 29.23 43.85 -8.15
N HIS A 103 30.39 43.41 -8.67
CA HIS A 103 31.69 43.94 -8.23
C HIS A 103 32.88 43.28 -8.98
N GLY A 104 33.62 44.10 -9.73
CA GLY A 104 34.87 43.72 -10.38
C GLY A 104 35.66 44.96 -10.80
N HIS A 105 36.14 45.73 -9.82
CA HIS A 105 37.01 46.88 -10.02
C HIS A 105 38.29 46.49 -10.77
N ALA A 106 38.47 47.03 -11.98
CA ALA A 106 39.79 47.09 -12.63
C ALA A 106 40.57 48.27 -12.05
N ALA A 107 41.71 48.00 -11.42
CA ALA A 107 42.69 49.02 -11.04
C ALA A 107 43.60 49.37 -12.24
N PRO A 108 43.94 50.64 -12.48
CA PRO A 108 44.84 51.03 -13.56
C PRO A 108 46.32 50.89 -13.13
N ALA A 109 47.13 50.21 -13.93
CA ALA A 109 48.59 50.25 -13.81
C ALA A 109 49.16 51.30 -14.79
N HIS A 110 49.66 52.39 -14.20
CA HIS A 110 50.55 53.35 -14.84
C HIS A 110 51.94 52.73 -15.09
N HIS A 111 52.50 52.88 -16.29
CA HIS A 111 53.91 53.19 -16.53
C HIS A 111 54.13 53.72 -17.94
#